data_AF-A0A8I1SI13-F1
#
_entry.id   AF-A0A8I1SI13-F1
#
_cell.length_a   1.000
_cell.length_b   1.000
_cell.length_c   1.000
_cell.angle_alpha   90.00
_cell.angle_beta   90.00
_cell.angle_gamma   90.00
#
_symmetry.space_group_name_H-M   'P 1'
#
loop_
_entity.id
_entity.type
_entity.pdbx_description
1 polymer ?
#
loop_
_entity_poly.entity_id
_entity_poly.type
_entity_poly.pdbx_seq_one_letter_code
_entity_poly.pdbx_strand_id
1 'polypeptide(L)'
;MIKTMATRLAGLSGWRRRFVWLLSGAVAVLALPPFFFIPVLPISFAVLLWSLEGIRCNKGALSAGWWFGTGHFAAGFYWVSHAFLVQPEIYGWMIPFALAGLGGGLAIFPMVAVWASWRLTDGLVRRAVLLAVFWAVAEYLRGHLLTGFPWNLLGHVWAIDAAPMQFASVVGVYGLSFVTALFATLPAAVVGGRHGKMAALGGVLIAFLLWGGGAVRLSLAGPDSSTLPLSELPSDVPVVQIVQPNIPQKDKWRPELQRQHFTKLVEMSRRPVGLDPARKRIVIWPETAATFFVETQDVARMQMAETLGPDDILITGAPRTYPRDTDEYKVWNSIQVIDASARIVASFDKFHLVPFGEYVPFRSILPFPKLTAGRTDFSAGPGPQTLSVHGLPGFSPLICYEVIFPGAVTDPDNRPDWLLNVTNDGWFGKSAGPYQHMAAARFRAVEEGLPLVRAAYTGVSVFFDSYGRKLADLPLSASNIMVHPLLSDKNHTTVYYLWRDILFYGIVTFFAVLVMGYNRRLKSL
;
A
#
# COMPACT_ATOMS: atom_id res chain seq x y z
N MET A 1 -39.61 -0.30 -6.12
CA MET A 1 -38.69 -0.60 -5.01
C MET A 1 -37.50 0.37 -4.93
N ILE A 2 -36.55 0.39 -5.88
CA ILE A 2 -35.31 1.22 -5.79
C ILE A 2 -35.61 2.72 -5.65
N LYS A 3 -36.52 3.28 -6.47
CA LYS A 3 -36.92 4.70 -6.35
C LYS A 3 -37.49 5.03 -4.96
N THR A 4 -38.34 4.15 -4.42
CA THR A 4 -38.91 4.28 -3.08
C THR A 4 -37.81 4.30 -2.00
N MET A 5 -36.77 3.47 -2.16
CA MET A 5 -35.62 3.46 -1.26
C MET A 5 -34.82 4.76 -1.34
N ALA A 6 -34.56 5.25 -2.54
CA ALA A 6 -33.89 6.54 -2.74
C ALA A 6 -34.66 7.69 -2.06
N THR A 7 -35.99 7.75 -2.24
CA THR A 7 -36.84 8.75 -1.57
C THR A 7 -36.82 8.62 -0.04
N ARG A 8 -36.85 7.39 0.49
CA ARG A 8 -36.73 7.16 1.94
C ARG A 8 -35.40 7.64 2.49
N LEU A 9 -34.29 7.36 1.80
CA LEU A 9 -32.95 7.80 2.19
C LEU A 9 -32.82 9.33 2.15
N ALA A 10 -33.38 9.98 1.13
CA ALA A 10 -33.45 11.44 1.04
C ALA A 10 -34.29 12.05 2.19
N GLY A 11 -35.34 11.35 2.64
CA GLY A 11 -36.19 11.79 3.74
C GLY A 11 -35.58 11.60 5.15
N LEU A 12 -34.45 10.91 5.29
CA LEU A 12 -33.82 10.71 6.60
C LEU A 12 -33.33 12.04 7.20
N SER A 13 -33.43 12.14 8.52
CA SER A 13 -33.00 13.33 9.26
C SER A 13 -32.32 12.93 10.58
N GLY A 14 -31.71 13.94 11.25
CA GLY A 14 -31.10 13.77 12.56
C GLY A 14 -30.03 12.67 12.62
N TRP A 15 -30.04 11.91 13.72
CA TRP A 15 -29.07 10.85 13.99
C TRP A 15 -29.21 9.65 13.04
N ARG A 16 -30.44 9.31 12.61
CA ARG A 16 -30.70 8.18 11.69
C ARG A 16 -29.94 8.37 10.38
N ARG A 17 -29.97 9.59 9.83
CA ARG A 17 -29.23 9.93 8.60
C ARG A 17 -27.71 9.80 8.80
N ARG A 18 -27.19 10.34 9.90
CA ARG A 18 -25.75 10.28 10.22
C ARG A 18 -25.27 8.84 10.41
N PHE A 19 -26.06 8.02 11.10
CA PHE A 19 -25.78 6.60 11.29
C PHE A 19 -25.75 5.83 9.98
N VAL A 20 -26.68 6.10 9.07
CA VAL A 20 -26.68 5.49 7.72
C VAL A 20 -25.42 5.87 6.94
N TRP A 21 -24.96 7.13 7.00
CA TRP A 21 -23.69 7.52 6.37
C TRP A 21 -22.49 6.79 6.96
N LEU A 22 -22.38 6.77 8.30
CA LEU A 22 -21.32 6.07 9.01
C LEU A 22 -21.29 4.58 8.63
N LEU A 23 -22.43 3.90 8.72
CA LEU A 23 -22.54 2.48 8.40
C LEU A 23 -22.23 2.22 6.92
N SER A 24 -22.70 3.07 6.01
CA SER A 24 -22.44 2.93 4.59
C SER A 24 -20.94 3.05 4.26
N GLY A 25 -20.25 4.01 4.89
CA GLY A 25 -18.79 4.13 4.79
C GLY A 25 -18.07 2.89 5.32
N ALA A 26 -18.50 2.38 6.49
CA ALA A 26 -17.93 1.18 7.09
C ALA A 26 -18.14 -0.07 6.22
N VAL A 27 -19.33 -0.25 5.63
CA VAL A 27 -19.64 -1.34 4.71
C VAL A 27 -18.79 -1.27 3.44
N ALA A 28 -18.46 -0.06 2.96
CA ALA A 28 -17.60 0.11 1.78
C ALA A 28 -16.20 -0.49 1.97
N VAL A 29 -15.73 -0.66 3.21
CA VAL A 29 -14.44 -1.28 3.53
C VAL A 29 -14.40 -2.75 3.16
N LEU A 30 -15.54 -3.44 3.09
CA LEU A 30 -15.58 -4.85 2.68
C LEU A 30 -15.10 -5.08 1.24
N ALA A 31 -15.00 -4.03 0.42
CA ALA A 31 -14.38 -4.12 -0.90
C ALA A 31 -12.84 -4.16 -0.87
N LEU A 32 -12.22 -3.75 0.24
CA LEU A 32 -10.77 -3.73 0.41
C LEU A 32 -10.24 -5.13 0.81
N PRO A 33 -8.92 -5.36 0.68
CA PRO A 33 -8.29 -6.57 1.22
C PRO A 33 -8.55 -6.72 2.73
N PRO A 34 -8.73 -7.95 3.23
CA PRO A 34 -8.65 -9.24 2.50
C PRO A 34 -10.00 -9.69 1.90
N PHE A 35 -11.08 -8.93 2.05
CA PHE A 35 -12.44 -9.40 1.76
C PHE A 35 -12.81 -9.31 0.28
N PHE A 36 -12.43 -8.23 -0.39
CA PHE A 36 -12.70 -8.00 -1.81
C PHE A 36 -14.18 -8.16 -2.24
N PHE A 37 -15.13 -7.83 -1.36
CA PHE A 37 -16.55 -7.82 -1.70
C PHE A 37 -16.91 -6.55 -2.48
N ILE A 38 -16.30 -6.38 -3.66
CA ILE A 38 -16.36 -5.19 -4.53
C ILE A 38 -17.78 -4.63 -4.76
N PRO A 39 -18.85 -5.45 -4.93
CA PRO A 39 -20.22 -4.93 -5.13
C PRO A 39 -20.76 -4.04 -4.01
N VAL A 40 -20.17 -4.04 -2.81
CA VAL A 40 -20.58 -3.11 -1.74
C VAL A 40 -20.24 -1.66 -2.04
N LEU A 41 -19.23 -1.38 -2.88
CA LEU A 41 -18.89 -0.01 -3.26
C LEU A 41 -20.08 0.71 -3.92
N PRO A 42 -20.66 0.21 -5.04
CA PRO A 42 -21.78 0.90 -5.66
C PRO A 42 -23.01 0.99 -4.77
N ILE A 43 -23.22 0.01 -3.86
CA ILE A 43 -24.32 0.06 -2.89
C ILE A 43 -24.08 1.21 -1.89
N SER A 44 -22.89 1.29 -1.30
CA SER A 44 -22.57 2.32 -0.31
C SER A 44 -22.59 3.73 -0.90
N PHE A 45 -22.01 3.91 -2.09
CA PHE A 45 -22.02 5.21 -2.77
C PHE A 45 -23.43 5.60 -3.26
N ALA A 46 -24.30 4.65 -3.62
CA ALA A 46 -25.70 4.94 -3.92
C ALA A 46 -26.47 5.42 -2.69
N VAL A 47 -26.27 4.81 -1.52
CA VAL A 47 -26.84 5.25 -0.24
C VAL A 47 -26.43 6.69 0.05
N LEU A 48 -25.14 7.01 -0.09
CA LEU A 48 -24.63 8.37 0.05
C LEU A 48 -25.29 9.32 -0.95
N LEU A 49 -25.24 9.04 -2.24
CA LEU A 49 -25.74 9.94 -3.29
C LEU A 49 -27.25 10.21 -3.18
N TRP A 50 -28.08 9.19 -2.93
CA TRP A 50 -29.53 9.39 -2.78
C TRP A 50 -29.88 10.19 -1.52
N SER A 51 -29.14 9.99 -0.42
CA SER A 51 -29.35 10.79 0.80
C SER A 51 -29.02 12.27 0.62
N LEU A 52 -28.15 12.63 -0.33
CA LEU A 52 -27.80 14.03 -0.62
C LEU A 52 -28.94 14.82 -1.26
N GLU A 53 -29.96 14.17 -1.84
CA GLU A 53 -31.15 14.85 -2.38
C GLU A 53 -31.97 15.56 -1.29
N GLY A 54 -31.93 15.04 -0.05
CA GLY A 54 -32.58 15.65 1.11
C GLY A 54 -31.78 16.78 1.77
N ILE A 55 -30.55 17.04 1.31
CA ILE A 55 -29.67 18.05 1.90
C ILE A 55 -29.94 19.42 1.30
N ARG A 56 -30.12 20.42 2.17
CA ARG A 56 -30.48 21.80 1.79
C ARG A 56 -29.42 22.84 2.14
N CYS A 57 -28.34 22.46 2.83
CA CYS A 57 -27.33 23.39 3.30
C CYS A 57 -25.92 22.78 3.25
N ASN A 58 -24.89 23.65 3.18
CA ASN A 58 -23.48 23.25 3.14
C ASN A 58 -23.10 22.35 4.33
N LYS A 59 -23.56 22.68 5.54
CA LYS A 59 -23.31 21.88 6.75
C LYS A 59 -23.81 20.44 6.60
N GLY A 60 -24.92 20.23 5.91
CA GLY A 60 -25.47 18.91 5.66
C GLY A 60 -24.60 18.07 4.71
N ALA A 61 -24.07 18.66 3.64
CA ALA A 61 -23.21 17.98 2.68
C ALA A 61 -21.82 17.68 3.27
N LEU A 62 -21.24 18.64 4.01
CA LEU A 62 -20.00 18.43 4.77
C LEU A 62 -20.19 17.29 5.79
N SER A 63 -21.30 17.30 6.54
CA SER A 63 -21.60 16.23 7.50
C SER A 63 -21.76 14.87 6.83
N ALA A 64 -22.34 14.80 5.62
CA ALA A 64 -22.49 13.55 4.88
C ALA A 64 -21.14 12.93 4.53
N GLY A 65 -20.24 13.72 3.92
CA GLY A 65 -18.91 13.24 3.58
C GLY A 65 -18.04 12.94 4.80
N TRP A 66 -18.18 13.71 5.88
CA TRP A 66 -17.45 13.44 7.12
C TRP A 66 -17.92 12.14 7.78
N TRP A 67 -19.22 11.92 7.98
CA TRP A 67 -19.70 10.67 8.61
C TRP A 67 -19.41 9.43 7.75
N PHE A 68 -19.59 9.54 6.43
CA PHE A 68 -19.21 8.47 5.51
C PHE A 68 -17.72 8.17 5.58
N GLY A 69 -16.88 9.21 5.53
CA GLY A 69 -15.43 9.10 5.67
C GLY A 69 -15.01 8.49 7.00
N THR A 70 -15.58 8.93 8.11
CA THR A 70 -15.27 8.42 9.46
C THR A 70 -15.59 6.93 9.53
N GLY A 71 -16.74 6.49 9.01
CA GLY A 71 -17.09 5.07 8.98
C GLY A 71 -16.11 4.26 8.13
N HIS A 72 -15.77 4.78 6.95
CA HIS A 72 -14.82 4.14 6.04
C HIS A 72 -13.42 4.00 6.63
N PHE A 73 -12.88 5.07 7.22
CA PHE A 73 -11.52 5.05 7.75
C PHE A 73 -11.42 4.38 9.12
N ALA A 74 -12.41 4.55 10.01
CA ALA A 74 -12.40 3.85 11.30
C ALA A 74 -12.50 2.32 11.12
N ALA A 75 -13.38 1.86 10.22
CA ALA A 75 -13.47 0.43 9.89
C ALA A 75 -12.30 -0.04 9.02
N GLY A 76 -11.76 0.80 8.13
CA GLY A 76 -10.65 0.45 7.24
C GLY A 76 -9.29 0.39 7.94
N PHE A 77 -9.12 1.14 9.02
CA PHE A 77 -7.89 1.25 9.80
C PHE A 77 -8.03 0.75 11.24
N TYR A 78 -9.07 -0.05 11.53
CA TYR A 78 -9.25 -0.64 12.87
C TYR A 78 -7.99 -1.38 13.34
N TRP A 79 -7.24 -1.97 12.40
CA TRP A 79 -6.01 -2.72 12.65
C TRP A 79 -4.89 -1.87 13.26
N VAL A 80 -4.95 -0.54 13.17
CA VAL A 80 -4.00 0.36 13.86
C VAL A 80 -4.02 0.13 15.38
N SER A 81 -5.16 -0.34 15.92
CA SER A 81 -5.25 -0.73 17.34
C SER A 81 -4.23 -1.80 17.74
N HIS A 82 -3.80 -2.68 16.83
CA HIS A 82 -2.82 -3.73 17.13
C HIS A 82 -1.47 -3.17 17.55
N ALA A 83 -1.07 -2.00 17.05
CA ALA A 83 0.19 -1.36 17.46
C ALA A 83 0.17 -0.98 18.95
N PHE A 84 -0.98 -0.52 19.45
CA PHE A 84 -1.20 -0.19 20.86
C PHE A 84 -1.28 -1.45 21.74
N LEU A 85 -1.74 -2.56 21.17
CA LEU A 85 -1.84 -3.86 21.85
C LEU A 85 -0.49 -4.61 21.95
N VAL A 86 0.61 -4.05 21.46
CA VAL A 86 1.96 -4.60 21.70
C VAL A 86 2.36 -4.40 23.17
N GLN A 87 1.99 -3.26 23.76
CA GLN A 87 2.18 -2.91 25.18
C GLN A 87 0.86 -2.33 25.73
N PRO A 88 -0.19 -3.15 25.86
CA PRO A 88 -1.54 -2.69 26.17
C PRO A 88 -1.65 -2.01 27.54
N GLU A 89 -0.82 -2.41 28.51
CA GLU A 89 -0.73 -1.82 29.83
C GLU A 89 -0.28 -0.35 29.82
N ILE A 90 0.47 0.07 28.79
CA ILE A 90 0.92 1.46 28.61
C ILE A 90 -0.01 2.21 27.65
N TYR A 91 -0.34 1.62 26.51
CA TYR A 91 -0.94 2.33 25.36
C TYR A 91 -2.39 1.95 25.05
N GLY A 92 -2.94 0.89 25.67
CA GLY A 92 -4.26 0.36 25.32
C GLY A 92 -5.40 1.37 25.51
N TRP A 93 -5.31 2.26 26.50
CA TRP A 93 -6.30 3.31 26.77
C TRP A 93 -6.42 4.33 25.62
N MET A 94 -5.41 4.45 24.75
CA MET A 94 -5.39 5.38 23.62
C MET A 94 -6.22 4.90 22.43
N ILE A 95 -6.57 3.61 22.35
CA ILE A 95 -7.20 3.00 21.18
C ILE A 95 -8.47 3.72 20.72
N PRO A 96 -9.46 4.04 21.58
CA PRO A 96 -10.69 4.71 21.15
C PRO A 96 -10.40 6.09 20.52
N PHE A 97 -9.44 6.82 21.08
CA PHE A 97 -9.05 8.14 20.60
C PHE A 97 -8.25 8.07 19.30
N ALA A 98 -7.36 7.08 19.17
CA ALA A 98 -6.60 6.84 17.95
C ALA A 98 -7.54 6.49 16.79
N LEU A 99 -8.51 5.59 17.00
CA LEU A 99 -9.44 5.20 15.93
C LEU A 99 -10.42 6.32 15.57
N ALA A 100 -11.02 7.00 16.56
CA ALA A 100 -11.93 8.11 16.31
C ALA A 100 -11.20 9.32 15.70
N GLY A 101 -9.99 9.63 16.20
CA GLY A 101 -9.15 10.72 15.72
C GLY A 101 -8.63 10.48 14.31
N LEU A 102 -8.07 9.31 14.03
CA LEU A 102 -7.60 8.94 12.69
C LEU A 102 -8.77 8.89 11.70
N GLY A 103 -9.87 8.22 12.08
CA GLY A 103 -11.06 8.11 11.24
C GLY A 103 -11.65 9.48 10.91
N GLY A 104 -11.90 10.31 11.93
CA GLY A 104 -12.46 11.64 11.77
C GLY A 104 -11.52 12.66 11.12
N GLY A 105 -10.21 12.55 11.36
CA GLY A 105 -9.19 13.39 10.74
C GLY A 105 -9.07 13.12 9.24
N LEU A 106 -8.95 11.85 8.85
CA LEU A 106 -8.93 11.46 7.44
C LEU A 106 -10.26 11.72 6.73
N ALA A 107 -11.38 11.73 7.46
CA ALA A 107 -12.70 12.04 6.89
C ALA A 107 -12.83 13.47 6.34
N ILE A 108 -11.86 14.36 6.59
CA ILE A 108 -11.81 15.70 5.98
C ILE A 108 -11.72 15.61 4.44
N PHE A 109 -10.98 14.63 3.91
CA PHE A 109 -10.84 14.42 2.46
C PHE A 109 -12.19 14.09 1.77
N PRO A 110 -12.93 13.03 2.17
CA PRO A 110 -14.25 12.75 1.61
C PRO A 110 -15.29 13.83 1.97
N MET A 111 -15.16 14.51 3.12
CA MET A 111 -16.01 15.66 3.48
C MET A 111 -15.96 16.75 2.40
N VAL A 112 -14.77 17.15 1.98
CA VAL A 112 -14.59 18.18 0.94
C VAL A 112 -15.08 17.67 -0.41
N ALA A 113 -14.79 16.41 -0.77
CA ALA A 113 -15.23 15.84 -2.05
C ALA A 113 -16.76 15.77 -2.20
N VAL A 114 -17.45 15.32 -1.15
CA VAL A 114 -18.92 15.27 -1.12
C VAL A 114 -19.52 16.67 -1.14
N TRP A 115 -18.97 17.61 -0.37
CA TRP A 115 -19.43 18.99 -0.38
C TRP A 115 -19.25 19.65 -1.75
N ALA A 116 -18.09 19.51 -2.40
CA ALA A 116 -17.80 20.11 -3.70
C ALA A 116 -18.73 19.55 -4.79
N SER A 117 -18.89 18.23 -4.86
CA SER A 117 -19.80 17.59 -5.83
C SER A 117 -21.27 17.98 -5.61
N TRP A 118 -21.71 18.11 -4.35
CA TRP A 118 -23.06 18.57 -4.02
C TRP A 118 -23.28 20.04 -4.39
N ARG A 119 -22.31 20.92 -4.10
CA ARG A 119 -22.42 22.38 -4.27
C ARG A 119 -22.44 22.82 -5.73
N LEU A 120 -21.80 22.04 -6.62
CA LEU A 120 -21.59 22.42 -8.02
C LEU A 120 -22.69 21.94 -8.97
N THR A 121 -23.52 20.97 -8.57
CA THR A 121 -24.60 20.45 -9.44
C THR A 121 -25.77 19.87 -8.66
N ASP A 122 -26.97 20.06 -9.22
CA ASP A 122 -28.22 19.51 -8.70
C ASP A 122 -28.63 18.19 -9.38
N GLY A 123 -28.04 17.87 -10.54
CA GLY A 123 -28.34 16.64 -11.29
C GLY A 123 -27.56 15.42 -10.79
N LEU A 124 -28.27 14.31 -10.54
CA LEU A 124 -27.71 13.07 -9.97
C LEU A 124 -26.54 12.48 -10.78
N VAL A 125 -26.67 12.35 -12.11
CA VAL A 125 -25.60 11.82 -12.98
C VAL A 125 -24.35 12.71 -12.90
N ARG A 126 -24.54 14.03 -13.01
CA ARG A 126 -23.44 15.00 -12.92
C ARG A 126 -22.78 14.97 -11.54
N ARG A 127 -23.58 14.80 -10.48
CA ARG A 127 -23.08 14.69 -9.10
C ARG A 127 -22.26 13.41 -8.91
N ALA A 128 -22.69 12.29 -9.48
CA ALA A 128 -21.94 11.04 -9.45
C ALA A 128 -20.55 11.21 -10.11
N VAL A 129 -20.50 11.78 -11.31
CA VAL A 129 -19.23 12.04 -12.01
C VAL A 129 -18.34 13.04 -11.25
N LEU A 130 -18.90 14.16 -10.77
CA LEU A 130 -18.11 15.12 -9.98
C LEU A 130 -17.65 14.52 -8.65
N LEU A 131 -18.44 13.67 -8.01
CA LEU A 131 -18.01 12.98 -6.80
C LEU A 131 -16.82 12.06 -7.12
N ALA A 132 -16.83 11.34 -8.25
CA ALA A 132 -15.68 10.55 -8.67
C ALA A 132 -14.42 11.40 -8.89
N VAL A 133 -14.55 12.53 -9.58
CA VAL A 133 -13.45 13.51 -9.78
C VAL A 133 -12.90 13.98 -8.43
N PHE A 134 -13.75 14.55 -7.58
CA PHE A 134 -13.30 15.13 -6.32
C PHE A 134 -12.83 14.08 -5.31
N TRP A 135 -13.36 12.85 -5.37
CA TRP A 135 -12.86 11.76 -4.55
C TRP A 135 -11.43 11.39 -4.93
N ALA A 136 -11.14 11.25 -6.22
CA ALA A 136 -9.80 10.93 -6.68
C ALA A 136 -8.80 12.06 -6.37
N VAL A 137 -9.21 13.32 -6.54
CA VAL A 137 -8.40 14.48 -6.10
C VAL A 137 -8.19 14.46 -4.58
N ALA A 138 -9.21 14.15 -3.79
CA ALA A 138 -9.09 14.07 -2.34
C ALA A 138 -8.16 12.93 -1.90
N GLU A 139 -8.18 11.79 -2.59
CA GLU A 139 -7.22 10.70 -2.38
C GLU A 139 -5.79 11.08 -2.76
N TYR A 140 -5.61 11.79 -3.88
CA TYR A 140 -4.33 12.34 -4.28
C TYR A 140 -3.79 13.30 -3.20
N LEU A 141 -4.59 14.28 -2.77
CA LEU A 141 -4.20 15.21 -1.70
C LEU A 141 -3.89 14.47 -0.39
N ARG A 142 -4.67 13.45 -0.01
CA ARG A 142 -4.40 12.63 1.17
C ARG A 142 -3.06 11.88 1.08
N GLY A 143 -2.64 11.51 -0.12
CA GLY A 143 -1.35 10.88 -0.37
C GLY A 143 -0.14 11.82 -0.32
N HIS A 144 -0.34 13.14 -0.31
CA HIS A 144 0.74 14.12 -0.46
C HIS A 144 0.79 15.20 0.63
N LEU A 145 -0.36 15.63 1.17
CA LEU A 145 -0.38 16.66 2.22
C LEU A 145 0.25 16.14 3.52
N LEU A 146 0.94 17.04 4.24
CA LEU A 146 1.79 16.73 5.38
C LEU A 146 2.94 15.78 4.98
N THR A 147 2.83 14.50 5.32
CA THR A 147 3.76 13.43 4.92
C THR A 147 3.12 12.39 4.02
N GLY A 148 1.84 12.58 3.67
CA GLY A 148 1.08 11.63 2.87
C GLY A 148 0.64 10.37 3.62
N PHE A 149 -0.54 9.88 3.26
CA PHE A 149 -1.06 8.59 3.70
C PHE A 149 -1.92 7.94 2.60
N PRO A 150 -1.31 7.43 1.51
CA PRO A 150 -2.05 6.82 0.38
C PRO A 150 -2.49 5.37 0.64
N TRP A 151 -2.96 5.08 1.86
CA TRP A 151 -3.48 3.76 2.24
C TRP A 151 -4.97 3.62 1.86
N ASN A 152 -5.41 2.43 1.47
CA ASN A 152 -6.81 2.14 1.12
C ASN A 152 -7.40 3.13 0.08
N LEU A 153 -6.65 3.39 -0.99
CA LEU A 153 -7.19 4.09 -2.17
C LEU A 153 -8.30 3.23 -2.79
N LEU A 154 -9.34 3.83 -3.38
CA LEU A 154 -10.39 3.07 -4.04
C LEU A 154 -9.84 2.15 -5.14
N GLY A 155 -8.77 2.53 -5.84
CA GLY A 155 -8.08 1.67 -6.81
C GLY A 155 -7.61 0.33 -6.21
N HIS A 156 -7.30 0.27 -4.91
CA HIS A 156 -6.77 -0.94 -4.27
C HIS A 156 -7.76 -2.11 -4.20
N VAL A 157 -9.06 -1.88 -4.42
CA VAL A 157 -10.06 -2.98 -4.46
C VAL A 157 -9.81 -3.95 -5.61
N TRP A 158 -9.10 -3.51 -6.65
CA TRP A 158 -8.75 -4.35 -7.80
C TRP A 158 -7.56 -5.27 -7.54
N ALA A 159 -6.89 -5.18 -6.38
CA ALA A 159 -5.81 -6.10 -6.02
C ALA A 159 -6.27 -7.55 -5.79
N ILE A 160 -7.55 -7.87 -5.98
CA ILE A 160 -8.07 -9.24 -5.98
C ILE A 160 -7.41 -10.10 -7.07
N ASP A 161 -7.12 -9.52 -8.23
CA ASP A 161 -6.60 -10.20 -9.41
C ASP A 161 -5.68 -9.29 -10.23
N ALA A 162 -4.76 -9.86 -11.01
CA ALA A 162 -3.82 -9.07 -11.81
C ALA A 162 -4.52 -8.33 -12.97
N ALA A 163 -5.58 -8.89 -13.56
CA ALA A 163 -6.25 -8.34 -14.73
C ALA A 163 -6.82 -6.93 -14.48
N PRO A 164 -7.71 -6.68 -13.50
CA PRO A 164 -8.27 -5.35 -13.31
C PRO A 164 -7.24 -4.31 -12.84
N MET A 165 -6.08 -4.73 -12.34
CA MET A 165 -4.98 -3.82 -11.96
C MET A 165 -4.26 -3.22 -13.17
N GLN A 166 -4.32 -3.86 -14.33
CA GLN A 166 -3.47 -3.49 -15.48
C GLN A 166 -3.64 -2.04 -15.93
N PHE A 167 -4.80 -1.43 -15.70
CA PHE A 167 -5.00 -0.02 -16.02
C PHE A 167 -4.14 0.94 -15.19
N ALA A 168 -3.67 0.52 -14.00
CA ALA A 168 -2.73 1.30 -13.19
C ALA A 168 -1.36 1.49 -13.87
N SER A 169 -0.92 0.56 -14.70
CA SER A 169 0.30 0.75 -15.52
C SER A 169 0.17 1.88 -16.56
N VAL A 170 -1.05 2.39 -16.78
CA VAL A 170 -1.31 3.51 -17.69
C VAL A 170 -1.48 4.80 -16.91
N VAL A 171 -2.40 4.84 -15.94
CA VAL A 171 -2.82 6.08 -15.26
C VAL A 171 -2.42 6.16 -13.79
N GLY A 172 -1.68 5.16 -13.29
CA GLY A 172 -1.38 5.01 -11.86
C GLY A 172 -2.59 4.63 -11.02
N VAL A 173 -2.37 4.32 -9.75
CA VAL A 173 -3.44 3.98 -8.82
C VAL A 173 -4.40 5.15 -8.56
N TYR A 174 -3.95 6.42 -8.65
CA TYR A 174 -4.85 7.57 -8.52
C TYR A 174 -5.80 7.71 -9.70
N GLY A 175 -5.32 7.48 -10.93
CA GLY A 175 -6.19 7.39 -12.11
C GLY A 175 -7.13 6.21 -12.04
N LEU A 176 -6.67 5.06 -11.54
CA LEU A 176 -7.52 3.92 -11.30
C LEU A 176 -8.57 4.22 -10.21
N SER A 177 -8.22 4.95 -9.15
CA SER A 177 -9.16 5.40 -8.13
C SER A 177 -10.28 6.26 -8.70
N PHE A 178 -9.99 7.15 -9.66
CA PHE A 178 -11.02 7.90 -10.38
C PHE A 178 -11.97 6.96 -11.14
N VAL A 179 -11.44 5.99 -11.88
CA VAL A 179 -12.24 4.99 -12.61
C VAL A 179 -13.08 4.13 -11.66
N THR A 180 -12.50 3.70 -10.52
CA THR A 180 -13.24 2.97 -9.48
C THR A 180 -14.33 3.83 -8.85
N ALA A 181 -14.08 5.12 -8.65
CA ALA A 181 -15.10 6.02 -8.11
C ALA A 181 -16.25 6.23 -9.10
N LEU A 182 -16.01 6.20 -10.42
CA LEU A 182 -17.08 6.15 -11.42
C LEU A 182 -17.88 4.83 -11.32
N PHE A 183 -17.20 3.69 -11.21
CA PHE A 183 -17.84 2.39 -10.96
C PHE A 183 -18.71 2.41 -9.68
N ALA A 184 -18.24 3.06 -8.62
CA ALA A 184 -18.98 3.17 -7.36
C ALA A 184 -20.17 4.14 -7.44
N THR A 185 -20.03 5.28 -8.14
CA THR A 185 -21.03 6.36 -8.07
C THR A 185 -22.10 6.30 -9.17
N LEU A 186 -21.74 5.92 -10.39
CA LEU A 186 -22.65 5.93 -11.53
C LEU A 186 -23.86 4.99 -11.40
N PRO A 187 -23.76 3.79 -10.81
CA PRO A 187 -24.92 2.91 -10.62
C PRO A 187 -26.07 3.55 -9.84
N ALA A 188 -25.79 4.51 -8.95
CA ALA A 188 -26.81 5.27 -8.23
C ALA A 188 -27.76 6.03 -9.16
N ALA A 189 -27.31 6.38 -10.38
CA ALA A 189 -28.09 7.12 -11.35
C ALA A 189 -29.24 6.32 -11.99
N VAL A 190 -29.38 5.02 -11.71
CA VAL A 190 -30.43 4.15 -12.27
C VAL A 190 -31.86 4.69 -12.02
N VAL A 191 -32.06 5.52 -10.99
CA VAL A 191 -33.34 6.16 -10.68
C VAL A 191 -33.67 7.37 -11.58
N GLY A 192 -32.69 7.90 -12.31
CA GLY A 192 -32.75 9.15 -13.10
C GLY A 192 -33.24 9.02 -14.55
N GLY A 193 -34.19 8.12 -14.82
CA GLY A 193 -34.78 7.96 -16.16
C GLY A 193 -33.84 7.31 -17.20
N ARG A 194 -34.05 7.56 -18.49
CA ARG A 194 -33.27 6.93 -19.59
C ARG A 194 -31.78 7.26 -19.50
N HIS A 195 -31.43 8.54 -19.39
CA HIS A 195 -30.04 8.98 -19.26
C HIS A 195 -29.38 8.44 -17.99
N GLY A 196 -30.12 8.38 -16.86
CA GLY A 196 -29.63 7.79 -15.62
C GLY A 196 -29.36 6.28 -15.72
N LYS A 197 -30.23 5.53 -16.40
CA LYS A 197 -30.00 4.09 -16.66
C LYS A 197 -28.78 3.84 -17.55
N MET A 198 -28.56 4.67 -18.57
CA MET A 198 -27.36 4.58 -19.42
C MET A 198 -26.08 4.86 -18.62
N ALA A 199 -26.10 5.88 -17.75
CA ALA A 199 -24.98 6.16 -16.86
C ALA A 199 -24.71 5.00 -15.89
N ALA A 200 -25.76 4.42 -15.30
CA ALA A 200 -25.64 3.26 -14.41
C ALA A 200 -25.05 2.03 -15.12
N LEU A 201 -25.47 1.76 -16.36
CA LEU A 201 -24.90 0.71 -17.20
C LEU A 201 -23.42 0.97 -17.49
N GLY A 202 -23.06 2.21 -17.83
CA GLY A 202 -21.66 2.60 -18.01
C GLY A 202 -20.82 2.37 -16.77
N GLY A 203 -21.36 2.68 -15.58
CA GLY A 203 -20.73 2.38 -14.29
C GLY A 203 -20.42 0.89 -14.10
N VAL A 204 -21.39 0.02 -14.38
CA VAL A 204 -21.21 -1.44 -14.30
C VAL A 204 -20.21 -1.94 -15.35
N LEU A 205 -20.26 -1.39 -16.57
CA LEU A 205 -19.39 -1.78 -17.67
C LEU A 205 -17.90 -1.53 -17.38
N ILE A 206 -17.56 -0.56 -16.53
CA ILE A 206 -16.18 -0.29 -16.10
C ILE A 206 -15.51 -1.55 -15.53
N ALA A 207 -16.19 -2.31 -14.67
CA ALA A 207 -15.61 -3.52 -14.09
C ALA A 207 -15.29 -4.56 -15.17
N PHE A 208 -16.19 -4.74 -16.15
CA PHE A 208 -15.98 -5.63 -17.29
C PHE A 208 -14.84 -5.18 -18.19
N LEU A 209 -14.67 -3.87 -18.39
CA LEU A 209 -13.58 -3.31 -19.19
C LEU A 209 -12.23 -3.47 -18.50
N LEU A 210 -12.16 -3.25 -17.18
CA LEU A 210 -10.93 -3.46 -16.41
C LEU A 210 -10.51 -4.94 -16.46
N TRP A 211 -11.45 -5.86 -16.21
CA TRP A 211 -11.18 -7.30 -16.29
C TRP A 211 -10.85 -7.76 -17.71
N GLY A 212 -11.69 -7.41 -18.70
CA GLY A 212 -11.51 -7.85 -20.08
C GLY A 212 -10.26 -7.27 -20.74
N GLY A 213 -10.05 -5.95 -20.61
CA GLY A 213 -8.85 -5.29 -21.14
C GLY A 213 -7.58 -5.75 -20.44
N GLY A 214 -7.65 -5.97 -19.12
CA GLY A 214 -6.56 -6.55 -18.35
C GLY A 214 -6.22 -7.98 -18.77
N ALA A 215 -7.23 -8.84 -18.94
CA ALA A 215 -7.04 -10.22 -19.38
C ALA A 215 -6.41 -10.29 -20.78
N VAL A 216 -6.82 -9.41 -21.71
CA VAL A 216 -6.20 -9.29 -23.03
C VAL A 216 -4.75 -8.84 -22.91
N ARG A 217 -4.44 -7.84 -22.07
CA ARG A 217 -3.05 -7.42 -21.87
C ARG A 217 -2.19 -8.55 -21.30
N LEU A 218 -2.70 -9.28 -20.31
CA LEU A 218 -1.97 -10.38 -19.69
C LEU A 218 -1.77 -11.55 -20.65
N SER A 219 -2.74 -11.85 -21.53
CA SER A 219 -2.56 -12.90 -22.52
C SER A 219 -1.51 -12.54 -23.57
N LEU A 220 -1.41 -11.26 -23.95
CA LEU A 220 -0.37 -10.75 -24.85
C LEU A 220 1.03 -10.75 -24.20
N ALA A 221 1.10 -10.62 -22.88
CA ALA A 221 2.36 -10.72 -22.13
C ALA A 221 2.92 -12.15 -22.07
N GLY A 222 2.12 -13.16 -22.44
CA GLY A 222 2.50 -14.56 -22.36
C GLY A 222 2.30 -15.18 -20.97
N PRO A 223 2.59 -16.49 -20.82
CA PRO A 223 2.38 -17.20 -19.57
C PRO A 223 3.20 -16.62 -18.42
N ASP A 224 2.70 -16.82 -17.22
CA ASP A 224 3.44 -16.60 -15.98
C ASP A 224 4.64 -17.56 -15.94
N SER A 225 5.85 -17.02 -15.74
CA SER A 225 7.10 -17.78 -15.67
C SER A 225 7.29 -18.56 -14.35
N SER A 226 6.34 -18.51 -13.42
CA SER A 226 6.32 -19.25 -12.14
C SER A 226 6.32 -20.77 -12.31
N THR A 227 5.98 -21.26 -13.51
CA THR A 227 5.84 -22.70 -13.79
C THR A 227 7.12 -23.37 -14.32
N LEU A 228 8.16 -22.60 -14.64
CA LEU A 228 9.43 -23.17 -15.11
C LEU A 228 10.20 -23.80 -13.94
N PRO A 229 10.52 -25.11 -14.01
CA PRO A 229 11.38 -25.73 -13.02
C PRO A 229 12.73 -25.01 -12.93
N LEU A 230 13.27 -24.84 -11.71
CA LEU A 230 14.59 -24.22 -11.51
C LEU A 230 15.69 -24.88 -12.36
N SER A 231 15.59 -26.18 -12.63
CA SER A 231 16.53 -26.96 -13.46
C SER A 231 16.53 -26.54 -14.93
N GLU A 232 15.46 -25.92 -15.43
CA GLU A 232 15.35 -25.46 -16.82
C GLU A 232 15.81 -24.01 -17.00
N LEU A 233 15.98 -23.27 -15.90
CA LEU A 233 16.48 -21.90 -15.94
C LEU A 233 18.01 -21.86 -16.10
N PRO A 234 18.54 -20.87 -16.85
CA PRO A 234 19.98 -20.64 -16.95
C PRO A 234 20.64 -20.55 -15.57
N SER A 235 21.86 -21.11 -15.45
CA SER A 235 22.57 -21.23 -14.17
C SER A 235 22.96 -19.88 -13.55
N ASP A 236 23.04 -18.83 -14.36
CA ASP A 236 23.33 -17.45 -13.97
C ASP A 236 22.10 -16.70 -13.42
N VAL A 237 20.89 -17.25 -13.53
CA VAL A 237 19.69 -16.69 -12.89
C VAL A 237 19.80 -16.87 -11.37
N PRO A 238 19.90 -15.79 -10.59
CA PRO A 238 20.01 -15.90 -9.14
C PRO A 238 18.68 -16.36 -8.53
N VAL A 239 18.78 -17.06 -7.40
CA VAL A 239 17.61 -17.42 -6.58
C VAL A 239 17.53 -16.54 -5.35
N VAL A 240 16.32 -16.15 -4.99
CA VAL A 240 16.05 -15.40 -3.77
C VAL A 240 15.52 -16.37 -2.71
N GLN A 241 16.17 -16.39 -1.54
CA GLN A 241 15.70 -17.09 -0.34
C GLN A 241 15.18 -16.06 0.67
N ILE A 242 13.87 -15.95 0.81
CA ILE A 242 13.24 -15.15 1.86
C ILE A 242 13.20 -15.94 3.15
N VAL A 243 13.64 -15.33 4.25
CA VAL A 243 13.54 -15.87 5.61
C VAL A 243 12.40 -15.19 6.34
N GLN A 244 11.34 -15.93 6.70
CA GLN A 244 10.21 -15.41 7.49
C GLN A 244 10.22 -16.03 8.89
N PRO A 245 10.82 -15.36 9.90
CA PRO A 245 11.07 -15.96 11.21
C PRO A 245 9.83 -16.05 12.09
N ASN A 246 8.79 -15.23 11.84
CA ASN A 246 7.55 -15.19 12.63
C ASN A 246 7.76 -15.09 14.14
N ILE A 247 8.68 -14.22 14.56
CA ILE A 247 8.86 -13.90 15.99
C ILE A 247 7.82 -12.85 16.39
N PRO A 248 7.05 -13.05 17.48
CA PRO A 248 6.05 -12.09 17.92
C PRO A 248 6.63 -10.69 18.17
N GLN A 249 5.86 -9.65 17.83
CA GLN A 249 6.33 -8.27 17.92
C GLN A 249 6.74 -7.85 19.35
N LYS A 250 6.02 -8.34 20.36
CA LYS A 250 6.33 -8.11 21.79
C LYS A 250 7.67 -8.72 22.23
N ASP A 251 8.10 -9.79 21.56
CA ASP A 251 9.32 -10.53 21.92
C ASP A 251 10.53 -10.03 21.12
N LYS A 252 10.32 -9.44 19.94
CA LYS A 252 11.37 -9.03 18.98
C LYS A 252 12.54 -8.27 19.62
N TRP A 253 12.25 -7.34 20.53
CA TRP A 253 13.23 -6.45 21.14
C TRP A 253 13.64 -6.85 22.57
N ARG A 254 13.23 -8.02 23.06
CA ARG A 254 13.61 -8.50 24.39
C ARG A 254 15.10 -8.87 24.41
N PRO A 255 15.94 -8.21 25.24
CA PRO A 255 17.38 -8.46 25.25
C PRO A 255 17.75 -9.93 25.48
N GLU A 256 17.04 -10.61 26.37
CA GLU A 256 17.24 -12.01 26.71
C GLU A 256 16.92 -12.99 25.56
N LEU A 257 16.11 -12.57 24.58
CA LEU A 257 15.76 -13.39 23.42
C LEU A 257 16.58 -13.03 22.16
N GLN A 258 17.35 -11.93 22.19
CA GLN A 258 18.06 -11.44 21.01
C GLN A 258 18.99 -12.50 20.40
N ARG A 259 19.78 -13.20 21.22
CA ARG A 259 20.68 -14.24 20.73
C ARG A 259 19.92 -15.41 20.11
N GLN A 260 18.83 -15.85 20.74
CA GLN A 260 17.98 -16.92 20.23
C GLN A 260 17.35 -16.54 18.88
N HIS A 261 16.85 -15.32 18.75
CA HIS A 261 16.27 -14.80 17.50
C HIS A 261 17.30 -14.74 16.37
N PHE A 262 18.51 -14.26 16.68
CA PHE A 262 19.60 -14.23 15.73
C PHE A 262 20.02 -15.63 15.28
N THR A 263 20.20 -16.58 16.21
CA THR A 263 20.51 -17.98 15.87
C THR A 263 19.44 -18.58 14.96
N LYS A 264 18.15 -18.35 15.25
CA LYS A 264 17.06 -18.80 14.39
C LYS A 264 17.17 -18.25 12.96
N LEU A 265 17.49 -16.96 12.80
CA LEU A 265 17.67 -16.35 11.48
C LEU A 265 18.85 -16.98 10.71
N VAL A 266 19.98 -17.21 11.38
CA VAL A 266 21.16 -17.88 10.80
C VAL A 266 20.82 -19.32 10.38
N GLU A 267 20.14 -20.09 11.23
CA GLU A 267 19.72 -21.46 10.92
C GLU A 267 18.78 -21.51 9.71
N MET A 268 17.81 -20.60 9.64
CA MET A 268 16.90 -20.48 8.49
C MET A 268 17.59 -19.95 7.23
N SER A 269 18.79 -19.39 7.34
CA SER A 269 19.58 -18.88 6.21
C SER A 269 20.47 -19.94 5.58
N ARG A 270 20.56 -21.13 6.18
CA ARG A 270 21.32 -22.24 5.59
C ARG A 270 20.82 -22.58 4.19
N ARG A 271 21.74 -23.06 3.36
CA ARG A 271 21.45 -23.43 1.99
C ARG A 271 20.40 -24.55 1.96
N PRO A 272 19.29 -24.38 1.23
CA PRO A 272 18.25 -25.40 1.11
C PRO A 272 18.83 -26.67 0.49
N VAL A 273 18.40 -27.83 1.00
CA VAL A 273 18.76 -29.13 0.44
C VAL A 273 18.22 -29.23 -0.99
N GLY A 274 19.06 -29.64 -1.93
CA GLY A 274 18.70 -29.77 -3.35
C GLY A 274 18.85 -28.50 -4.18
N LEU A 275 19.18 -27.35 -3.57
CA LEU A 275 19.59 -26.17 -4.33
C LEU A 275 21.03 -26.34 -4.81
N ASP A 276 21.24 -26.22 -6.12
CA ASP A 276 22.56 -26.27 -6.76
C ASP A 276 23.57 -25.37 -6.02
N PRO A 277 24.70 -25.91 -5.52
CA PRO A 277 25.76 -25.14 -4.86
C PRO A 277 26.34 -24.03 -5.73
N ALA A 278 26.37 -24.20 -7.06
CA ALA A 278 26.92 -23.21 -7.98
C ALA A 278 25.96 -22.04 -8.24
N ARG A 279 24.66 -22.20 -7.95
CA ARG A 279 23.66 -21.17 -8.24
C ARG A 279 23.75 -20.03 -7.24
N LYS A 280 23.96 -18.81 -7.71
CA LYS A 280 24.00 -17.63 -6.83
C LYS A 280 22.70 -17.44 -6.05
N ARG A 281 22.81 -17.23 -4.73
CA ARG A 281 21.65 -16.98 -3.86
C ARG A 281 21.69 -15.60 -3.21
N ILE A 282 20.51 -15.00 -3.15
CA ILE A 282 20.23 -13.76 -2.43
C ILE A 282 19.39 -14.14 -1.21
N VAL A 283 19.99 -14.18 -0.02
CA VAL A 283 19.27 -14.42 1.23
C VAL A 283 18.70 -13.09 1.72
N ILE A 284 17.40 -13.04 2.01
CA ILE A 284 16.72 -11.80 2.44
C ILE A 284 16.12 -11.99 3.82
N TRP A 285 16.59 -11.16 4.75
CA TRP A 285 15.97 -10.98 6.05
C TRP A 285 15.04 -9.76 6.05
N PRO A 286 13.88 -9.83 6.73
CA PRO A 286 12.90 -8.74 6.75
C PRO A 286 13.38 -7.49 7.52
N GLU A 287 12.50 -6.48 7.60
CA GLU A 287 12.77 -5.22 8.29
C GLU A 287 13.19 -5.42 9.76
N THR A 288 14.32 -4.82 10.11
CA THR A 288 14.91 -4.87 11.45
C THR A 288 14.98 -6.31 12.00
N ALA A 289 15.31 -7.28 11.15
CA ALA A 289 15.51 -8.67 11.57
C ALA A 289 16.78 -8.79 12.43
N ALA A 290 17.85 -8.08 12.05
CA ALA A 290 18.97 -7.85 12.95
C ALA A 290 18.60 -6.74 13.93
N THR A 291 18.36 -7.09 15.19
CA THR A 291 17.98 -6.13 16.24
C THR A 291 19.19 -5.48 16.93
N PHE A 292 20.30 -5.36 16.19
CA PHE A 292 21.57 -4.79 16.61
C PHE A 292 22.23 -4.06 15.43
N PHE A 293 23.17 -3.18 15.72
CA PHE A 293 23.97 -2.50 14.69
C PHE A 293 24.94 -3.47 14.03
N VAL A 294 24.71 -3.83 12.77
CA VAL A 294 25.52 -4.84 12.08
C VAL A 294 26.95 -4.35 11.86
N GLU A 295 27.16 -3.04 11.64
CA GLU A 295 28.50 -2.46 11.48
C GLU A 295 29.41 -2.65 12.70
N THR A 296 28.87 -2.82 13.91
CA THR A 296 29.67 -2.96 15.14
C THR A 296 29.84 -4.40 15.61
N GLN A 297 29.21 -5.37 14.93
CA GLN A 297 29.10 -6.76 15.39
C GLN A 297 29.82 -7.74 14.47
N ASP A 298 31.16 -7.72 14.49
CA ASP A 298 32.01 -8.54 13.62
C ASP A 298 31.69 -10.04 13.70
N VAL A 299 31.53 -10.56 14.92
CA VAL A 299 31.19 -11.97 15.15
C VAL A 299 29.83 -12.35 14.55
N ALA A 300 28.84 -11.46 14.67
CA ALA A 300 27.53 -11.70 14.07
C ALA A 300 27.60 -11.67 12.54
N ARG A 301 28.39 -10.76 11.95
CA ARG A 301 28.61 -10.73 10.49
C ARG A 301 29.29 -12.00 9.99
N MET A 302 30.29 -12.52 10.72
CA MET A 302 30.93 -13.79 10.38
C MET A 302 29.91 -14.95 10.40
N GLN A 303 29.07 -15.02 11.44
CA GLN A 303 28.00 -16.04 11.54
C GLN A 303 26.95 -15.91 10.43
N MET A 304 26.65 -14.70 9.96
CA MET A 304 25.81 -14.50 8.77
C MET A 304 26.51 -15.02 7.51
N ALA A 305 27.78 -14.66 7.30
CA ALA A 305 28.58 -15.03 6.14
C ALA A 305 28.84 -16.54 6.04
N GLU A 306 28.97 -17.25 7.17
CA GLU A 306 29.09 -18.72 7.22
C GLU A 306 27.91 -19.46 6.56
N THR A 307 26.76 -18.80 6.40
CA THR A 307 25.60 -19.39 5.71
C THR A 307 25.64 -19.22 4.19
N LEU A 308 26.60 -18.46 3.66
CA LEU A 308 26.69 -18.03 2.26
C LEU A 308 27.70 -18.87 1.48
N GLY A 309 27.38 -19.18 0.22
CA GLY A 309 28.35 -19.63 -0.77
C GLY A 309 29.22 -18.47 -1.29
N PRO A 310 30.30 -18.73 -2.06
CA PRO A 310 31.26 -17.71 -2.49
C PRO A 310 30.65 -16.47 -3.16
N ASP A 311 29.62 -16.68 -3.98
CA ASP A 311 28.92 -15.62 -4.73
C ASP A 311 27.58 -15.22 -4.12
N ASP A 312 27.17 -15.86 -3.02
CA ASP A 312 25.93 -15.54 -2.33
C ASP A 312 26.04 -14.17 -1.62
N ILE A 313 24.89 -13.55 -1.38
CA ILE A 313 24.80 -12.37 -0.51
C ILE A 313 23.67 -12.52 0.50
N LEU A 314 23.75 -11.76 1.59
CA LEU A 314 22.68 -11.58 2.55
C LEU A 314 22.25 -10.11 2.61
N ILE A 315 20.97 -9.86 2.38
CA ILE A 315 20.33 -8.55 2.54
C ILE A 315 19.54 -8.59 3.84
N THR A 316 19.80 -7.69 4.78
CA THR A 316 19.09 -7.65 6.07
C THR A 316 18.64 -6.26 6.44
N GLY A 317 17.44 -6.17 7.01
CA GLY A 317 16.99 -4.97 7.72
C GLY A 317 17.65 -4.87 9.11
N ALA A 318 18.24 -3.73 9.44
CA ALA A 318 18.93 -3.47 10.70
C ALA A 318 18.86 -1.98 11.08
N PRO A 319 18.99 -1.62 12.37
CA PRO A 319 19.33 -0.25 12.72
C PRO A 319 20.78 0.04 12.30
N ARG A 320 21.04 1.24 11.79
CA ARG A 320 22.39 1.73 11.44
C ARG A 320 22.73 2.99 12.23
N THR A 321 23.99 3.18 12.56
CA THR A 321 24.52 4.42 13.13
C THR A 321 25.90 4.75 12.56
N TYR A 322 26.41 5.95 12.84
CA TYR A 322 27.81 6.30 12.56
C TYR A 322 28.72 5.81 13.68
N PRO A 323 30.02 5.62 13.41
CA PRO A 323 31.04 5.59 14.47
C PRO A 323 30.88 6.83 15.37
N ARG A 324 31.13 6.66 16.68
CA ARG A 324 30.88 7.66 17.74
C ARG A 324 31.70 8.96 17.66
N ASP A 325 32.36 9.23 16.54
CA ASP A 325 33.35 10.31 16.39
C ASP A 325 32.74 11.66 15.95
N THR A 326 31.42 11.73 15.81
CA THR A 326 30.68 12.97 15.51
C THR A 326 29.78 13.37 16.69
N ASP A 327 29.69 14.66 16.99
CA ASP A 327 28.82 15.20 18.07
C ASP A 327 27.31 14.91 17.86
N GLU A 328 26.89 14.49 16.66
CA GLU A 328 25.49 14.21 16.33
C GLU A 328 25.22 12.69 16.25
N TYR A 329 24.66 12.10 17.32
CA TYR A 329 24.23 10.70 17.31
C TYR A 329 22.96 10.52 16.47
N LYS A 330 23.11 9.85 15.31
CA LYS A 330 21.99 9.51 14.40
C LYS A 330 21.79 8.02 14.28
N VAL A 331 20.53 7.62 14.15
CA VAL A 331 20.10 6.24 13.95
C VAL A 331 19.18 6.19 12.74
N TRP A 332 19.39 5.22 11.86
CA TRP A 332 18.53 4.94 10.70
C TRP A 332 17.90 3.55 10.81
N ASN A 333 16.73 3.39 10.18
CA ASN A 333 16.17 2.08 9.86
C ASN A 333 16.68 1.74 8.45
N SER A 334 17.49 0.70 8.33
CA SER A 334 18.33 0.51 7.15
C SER A 334 18.24 -0.90 6.60
N ILE A 335 18.59 -1.04 5.34
CA ILE A 335 18.97 -2.30 4.71
C ILE A 335 20.48 -2.32 4.57
N GLN A 336 21.13 -3.43 4.91
CA GLN A 336 22.55 -3.66 4.70
C GLN A 336 22.77 -4.94 3.93
N VAL A 337 23.72 -4.92 2.98
CA VAL A 337 24.09 -6.06 2.15
C VAL A 337 25.44 -6.58 2.59
N ILE A 338 25.51 -7.87 2.88
CA ILE A 338 26.68 -8.57 3.40
C ILE A 338 27.11 -9.65 2.41
N ASP A 339 28.40 -9.70 2.10
CA ASP A 339 29.00 -10.74 1.25
C ASP A 339 29.51 -11.95 2.06
N ALA A 340 29.94 -13.01 1.36
CA ALA A 340 30.52 -14.21 1.97
C ALA A 340 31.84 -13.96 2.73
N SER A 341 32.46 -12.78 2.59
CA SER A 341 33.63 -12.35 3.37
C SER A 341 33.25 -11.53 4.61
N ALA A 342 31.96 -11.53 5.00
CA ALA A 342 31.42 -10.77 6.12
C ALA A 342 31.56 -9.24 6.00
N ARG A 343 31.76 -8.72 4.77
CA ARG A 343 31.86 -7.28 4.50
C ARG A 343 30.49 -6.71 4.18
N ILE A 344 30.24 -5.50 4.67
CA ILE A 344 29.08 -4.72 4.26
C ILE A 344 29.43 -4.05 2.93
N VAL A 345 28.80 -4.50 1.83
CA VAL A 345 29.12 -4.07 0.46
C VAL A 345 28.16 -3.00 -0.06
N ALA A 346 26.99 -2.83 0.57
CA ALA A 346 26.05 -1.76 0.28
C ALA A 346 25.15 -1.49 1.50
N SER A 347 24.57 -0.29 1.56
CA SER A 347 23.60 0.11 2.59
C SER A 347 22.58 1.08 2.01
N PHE A 348 21.37 1.06 2.55
CA PHE A 348 20.28 1.97 2.22
C PHE A 348 19.54 2.35 3.49
N ASP A 349 19.13 3.62 3.61
CA ASP A 349 18.43 4.15 4.77
C ASP A 349 17.01 4.59 4.38
N LYS A 350 16.04 4.23 5.21
CA LYS A 350 14.64 4.61 5.05
C LYS A 350 14.49 6.12 4.94
N PHE A 351 13.85 6.60 3.89
CA PHE A 351 13.61 8.02 3.61
C PHE A 351 12.20 8.47 3.95
N HIS A 352 11.19 7.59 3.87
CA HIS A 352 9.81 7.90 4.25
C HIS A 352 9.45 7.28 5.62
N LEU A 353 9.58 8.09 6.68
CA LEU A 353 9.36 7.65 8.06
C LEU A 353 7.87 7.63 8.44
N VAL A 354 7.50 6.67 9.30
CA VAL A 354 6.14 6.54 9.84
C VAL A 354 5.92 7.55 10.98
N PRO A 355 4.95 8.47 10.86
CA PRO A 355 4.61 9.40 11.95
C PRO A 355 4.18 8.66 13.23
N PHE A 356 4.62 9.14 14.39
CA PHE A 356 4.43 8.57 15.74
C PHE A 356 5.06 7.18 15.98
N GLY A 357 5.36 6.44 14.91
CA GLY A 357 6.07 5.17 14.94
C GLY A 357 7.58 5.36 14.96
N GLU A 358 8.14 6.13 14.03
CA GLU A 358 9.59 6.30 13.84
C GLU A 358 10.12 7.66 14.28
N TYR A 359 9.24 8.66 14.30
CA TYR A 359 9.51 10.00 14.83
C TYR A 359 8.22 10.60 15.41
N VAL A 360 8.34 11.64 16.24
CA VAL A 360 7.18 12.37 16.77
C VAL A 360 7.01 13.69 15.99
N PRO A 361 5.94 13.85 15.18
CA PRO A 361 5.66 15.13 14.54
C PRO A 361 5.51 16.26 15.57
N PHE A 362 6.02 17.45 15.26
CA PHE A 362 5.93 18.62 16.17
C PHE A 362 6.41 18.31 17.60
N ARG A 363 7.54 17.60 17.75
CA ARG A 363 8.11 17.17 19.04
C ARG A 363 8.33 18.31 20.05
N SER A 364 8.47 19.56 19.59
CA SER A 364 8.55 20.75 20.44
C SER A 364 7.24 21.07 21.17
N ILE A 365 6.10 20.53 20.72
CA ILE A 365 4.76 20.84 21.23
C ILE A 365 4.07 19.57 21.78
N LEU A 366 4.34 18.39 21.20
CA LEU A 366 3.70 17.13 21.61
C LEU A 366 4.54 16.37 22.65
N PRO A 367 4.06 16.16 23.89
CA PRO A 367 4.83 15.54 24.98
C PRO A 367 4.80 14.00 24.97
N PHE A 368 4.43 13.36 23.85
CA PHE A 368 4.26 11.91 23.78
C PHE A 368 5.56 11.19 23.37
N PRO A 369 5.89 10.04 23.99
CA PRO A 369 6.98 9.19 23.52
C PRO A 369 6.61 8.49 22.19
N LYS A 370 7.64 8.10 21.43
CA LYS A 370 7.51 7.27 20.22
C LYS A 370 6.91 5.90 20.56
N LEU A 371 6.05 5.36 19.70
CA LEU A 371 5.35 4.08 19.93
C LEU A 371 6.27 2.85 19.75
N THR A 372 7.39 2.98 19.04
CA THR A 372 8.33 1.88 18.76
C THR A 372 9.58 1.92 19.66
N ALA A 373 10.35 0.83 19.65
CA ALA A 373 11.54 0.70 20.48
C ALA A 373 12.60 1.81 20.20
N GLY A 374 13.33 2.18 21.25
CA GLY A 374 14.34 3.25 21.22
C GLY A 374 13.76 4.64 21.52
N ARG A 375 14.49 5.44 22.31
CA ARG A 375 14.08 6.82 22.69
C ARG A 375 14.45 7.88 21.64
N THR A 376 15.40 7.57 20.77
CA THR A 376 15.85 8.42 19.66
C THR A 376 14.95 8.22 18.45
N ASP A 377 14.61 9.32 17.79
CA ASP A 377 13.90 9.27 16.50
C ASP A 377 14.84 8.78 15.41
N PHE A 378 14.27 8.10 14.42
CA PHE A 378 15.06 7.75 13.24
C PHE A 378 15.33 8.99 12.39
N SER A 379 16.50 9.01 11.77
CA SER A 379 16.85 9.98 10.73
C SER A 379 16.37 9.47 9.36
N ALA A 380 15.96 10.39 8.48
CA ALA A 380 15.56 10.05 7.12
C ALA A 380 16.79 9.88 6.22
N GLY A 381 16.73 8.90 5.32
CA GLY A 381 17.64 8.73 4.18
C GLY A 381 17.38 9.76 3.06
N PRO A 382 18.22 9.75 2.01
CA PRO A 382 18.23 10.79 0.98
C PRO A 382 17.09 10.69 -0.05
N GLY A 383 16.37 9.57 -0.12
CA GLY A 383 15.29 9.32 -1.09
C GLY A 383 15.38 7.92 -1.72
N PRO A 384 14.58 7.65 -2.76
CA PRO A 384 14.68 6.41 -3.54
C PRO A 384 16.07 6.28 -4.18
N GLN A 385 16.69 5.11 -4.08
CA GLN A 385 18.02 4.83 -4.63
C GLN A 385 18.06 3.44 -5.24
N THR A 386 18.79 3.26 -6.33
CA THR A 386 19.08 1.92 -6.86
C THR A 386 20.41 1.42 -6.33
N LEU A 387 20.38 0.31 -5.57
CA LEU A 387 21.57 -0.36 -5.10
C LEU A 387 22.13 -1.29 -6.20
N SER A 388 23.39 -1.06 -6.56
CA SER A 388 24.14 -1.90 -7.49
C SER A 388 25.17 -2.72 -6.70
N VAL A 389 24.96 -4.04 -6.66
CA VAL A 389 25.85 -4.99 -5.97
C VAL A 389 26.43 -5.94 -7.01
N HIS A 390 27.71 -6.26 -6.91
CA HIS A 390 28.40 -7.06 -7.92
C HIS A 390 27.70 -8.40 -8.19
N GLY A 391 27.45 -8.68 -9.47
CA GLY A 391 26.79 -9.88 -9.94
C GLY A 391 25.30 -9.99 -9.56
N LEU A 392 24.64 -8.87 -9.26
CA LEU A 392 23.19 -8.82 -9.04
C LEU A 392 22.53 -7.80 -9.97
N PRO A 393 21.30 -8.07 -10.43
CA PRO A 393 20.45 -7.04 -11.01
C PRO A 393 20.26 -5.90 -9.99
N GLY A 394 20.37 -4.66 -10.45
CA GLY A 394 20.21 -3.49 -9.59
C GLY A 394 18.81 -3.46 -9.00
N PHE A 395 18.67 -3.04 -7.74
CA PHE A 395 17.37 -3.09 -7.06
C PHE A 395 17.07 -1.83 -6.27
N SER A 396 15.77 -1.51 -6.18
CA SER A 396 15.30 -0.46 -5.28
C SER A 396 14.86 -1.08 -3.94
N PRO A 397 15.62 -0.86 -2.85
CA PRO A 397 15.18 -1.19 -1.51
C PRO A 397 14.06 -0.25 -1.03
N LEU A 398 13.05 -0.84 -0.39
CA LEU A 398 11.90 -0.17 0.21
C LEU A 398 11.65 -0.76 1.58
N ILE A 399 11.65 0.06 2.63
CA ILE A 399 11.45 -0.40 4.00
C ILE A 399 10.02 -0.13 4.43
N CYS A 400 9.25 -1.21 4.58
CA CYS A 400 7.91 -1.20 5.14
C CYS A 400 7.00 -0.21 4.41
N TYR A 401 6.57 0.83 5.12
CA TYR A 401 5.65 1.89 4.70
C TYR A 401 6.01 2.57 3.37
N GLU A 402 7.28 2.62 2.96
CA GLU A 402 7.70 3.32 1.73
C GLU A 402 7.04 2.77 0.46
N VAL A 403 6.69 1.48 0.45
CA VAL A 403 6.11 0.83 -0.73
C VAL A 403 4.70 1.35 -1.07
N ILE A 404 4.01 2.00 -0.12
CA ILE A 404 2.63 2.46 -0.38
C ILE A 404 2.57 3.72 -1.24
N PHE A 405 3.69 4.41 -1.48
CA PHE A 405 3.71 5.74 -2.10
C PHE A 405 3.83 5.73 -3.64
N PRO A 406 2.83 6.30 -4.34
CA PRO A 406 2.82 6.72 -5.73
C PRO A 406 4.15 7.10 -6.37
N GLY A 407 4.79 6.31 -7.23
CA GLY A 407 5.96 6.81 -7.99
C GLY A 407 7.18 7.26 -7.17
N ALA A 408 7.21 6.97 -5.86
CA ALA A 408 8.33 7.27 -4.95
C ALA A 408 9.07 5.98 -4.55
N VAL A 409 9.18 5.04 -5.48
CA VAL A 409 9.74 3.70 -5.25
C VAL A 409 10.90 3.34 -6.18
N THR A 410 11.17 4.17 -7.18
CA THR A 410 12.27 3.98 -8.13
C THR A 410 13.17 5.22 -8.11
N ASP A 411 14.47 4.98 -8.19
CA ASP A 411 15.46 6.04 -8.39
C ASP A 411 15.24 6.67 -9.78
N PRO A 412 15.07 8.00 -9.87
CA PRO A 412 14.79 8.68 -11.13
C PRO A 412 15.98 8.68 -12.10
N ASP A 413 17.21 8.61 -11.58
CA ASP A 413 18.44 8.72 -12.36
C ASP A 413 19.01 7.35 -12.75
N ASN A 414 18.71 6.32 -11.95
CA ASN A 414 19.19 4.97 -12.17
C ASN A 414 18.07 3.94 -11.99
N ARG A 415 17.33 3.60 -13.06
CA ARG A 415 16.20 2.67 -12.94
C ARG A 415 16.64 1.28 -12.46
N PRO A 416 16.02 0.71 -11.42
CA PRO A 416 16.34 -0.65 -10.95
C PRO A 416 15.75 -1.72 -11.88
N ASP A 417 16.28 -2.94 -11.77
CA ASP A 417 15.76 -4.14 -12.45
C ASP A 417 14.61 -4.81 -11.66
N TRP A 418 14.50 -4.56 -10.35
CA TRP A 418 13.45 -5.08 -9.47
C TRP A 418 13.28 -4.27 -8.18
N LEU A 419 12.16 -4.48 -7.48
CA LEU A 419 11.82 -3.83 -6.21
C LEU A 419 11.97 -4.82 -5.05
N LEU A 420 12.68 -4.43 -4.00
CA LEU A 420 12.77 -5.18 -2.75
C LEU A 420 12.01 -4.45 -1.65
N ASN A 421 10.95 -5.06 -1.12
CA ASN A 421 10.27 -4.54 0.06
C ASN A 421 10.51 -5.42 1.29
N VAL A 422 11.30 -4.94 2.26
CA VAL A 422 11.45 -5.59 3.56
C VAL A 422 10.49 -4.94 4.56
N THR A 423 9.74 -5.72 5.33
CA THR A 423 8.68 -5.18 6.20
C THR A 423 8.52 -5.94 7.51
N ASN A 424 8.09 -5.23 8.55
CA ASN A 424 7.62 -5.80 9.80
C ASN A 424 6.14 -5.47 10.03
N ASP A 425 5.26 -6.27 9.42
CA ASP A 425 3.81 -6.15 9.62
C ASP A 425 3.33 -6.64 11.01
N GLY A 426 4.24 -7.02 11.92
CA GLY A 426 3.90 -7.41 13.29
C GLY A 426 3.15 -6.33 14.07
N TRP A 427 3.33 -5.07 13.70
CA TRP A 427 2.59 -3.92 14.23
C TRP A 427 1.10 -3.93 13.88
N PHE A 428 0.71 -4.61 12.80
CA PHE A 428 -0.67 -4.64 12.32
C PHE A 428 -1.42 -5.88 12.80
N GLY A 429 -0.73 -6.85 13.41
CA GLY A 429 -1.32 -8.08 13.94
C GLY A 429 -1.92 -8.98 12.86
N LYS A 430 -2.64 -10.02 13.31
CA LYS A 430 -3.40 -10.92 12.42
C LYS A 430 -4.72 -10.28 12.00
N SER A 431 -4.64 -9.29 11.11
CA SER A 431 -5.76 -8.42 10.75
C SER A 431 -5.79 -8.11 9.25
N ALA A 432 -6.61 -7.13 8.83
CA ALA A 432 -6.62 -6.65 7.45
C ALA A 432 -5.37 -5.85 7.05
N GLY A 433 -4.65 -5.25 8.00
CA GLY A 433 -3.52 -4.35 7.73
C GLY A 433 -2.42 -4.96 6.83
N PRO A 434 -1.88 -6.14 7.15
CA PRO A 434 -0.85 -6.79 6.31
C PRO A 434 -1.32 -7.06 4.87
N TYR A 435 -2.59 -7.44 4.68
CA TYR A 435 -3.15 -7.68 3.33
C TYR A 435 -3.34 -6.38 2.55
N GLN A 436 -3.77 -5.31 3.20
CA GLN A 436 -3.88 -3.98 2.58
C GLN A 436 -2.49 -3.43 2.20
N HIS A 437 -1.48 -3.66 3.06
CA HIS A 437 -0.10 -3.27 2.80
C HIS A 437 0.48 -4.04 1.59
N MET A 438 0.28 -5.35 1.54
CA MET A 438 0.68 -6.18 0.41
C MET A 438 -0.01 -5.77 -0.89
N ALA A 439 -1.30 -5.42 -0.86
CA ALA A 439 -2.02 -4.95 -2.03
C ALA A 439 -1.39 -3.66 -2.60
N ALA A 440 -1.03 -2.70 -1.75
CA ALA A 440 -0.33 -1.48 -2.17
C ALA A 440 1.04 -1.81 -2.80
N ALA A 441 1.78 -2.75 -2.22
CA ALA A 441 3.04 -3.22 -2.80
C ALA A 441 2.85 -3.84 -4.19
N ARG A 442 1.82 -4.68 -4.36
CA ARG A 442 1.47 -5.29 -5.66
C ARG A 442 1.21 -4.25 -6.75
N PHE A 443 0.61 -3.10 -6.40
CA PHE A 443 0.41 -2.00 -7.35
C PHE A 443 1.71 -1.40 -7.86
N ARG A 444 2.77 -1.31 -7.03
CA ARG A 444 4.08 -0.81 -7.47
C ARG A 444 4.69 -1.66 -8.56
N ALA A 445 4.52 -2.98 -8.48
CA ALA A 445 4.98 -3.88 -9.53
C ALA A 445 4.32 -3.57 -10.89
N VAL A 446 2.99 -3.42 -10.90
CA VAL A 446 2.20 -3.09 -12.11
C VAL A 446 2.49 -1.69 -12.64
N GLU A 447 2.64 -0.73 -11.75
CA GLU A 447 2.86 0.68 -12.10
C GLU A 447 4.25 0.92 -12.66
N GLU A 448 5.30 0.38 -12.04
CA GLU A 448 6.68 0.58 -12.47
C GLU A 448 7.09 -0.40 -13.58
N GLY A 449 6.30 -1.46 -13.80
CA GLY A 449 6.64 -2.54 -14.72
C GLY A 449 7.84 -3.36 -14.23
N LEU A 450 7.97 -3.53 -12.92
CA LEU A 450 9.12 -4.17 -12.30
C LEU A 450 8.68 -5.34 -11.41
N PRO A 451 9.41 -6.48 -11.41
CA PRO A 451 9.20 -7.53 -10.42
C PRO A 451 9.35 -6.97 -8.99
N LEU A 452 8.56 -7.49 -8.07
CA LEU A 452 8.61 -7.11 -6.66
C LEU A 452 8.78 -8.33 -5.77
N VAL A 453 9.78 -8.27 -4.90
CA VAL A 453 10.06 -9.25 -3.85
C VAL A 453 9.73 -8.63 -2.51
N ARG A 454 8.76 -9.18 -1.78
CA ARG A 454 8.38 -8.73 -0.45
C ARG A 454 8.79 -9.74 0.61
N ALA A 455 9.66 -9.34 1.53
CA ALA A 455 10.10 -10.14 2.68
C ALA A 455 9.52 -9.57 3.98
N ALA A 456 8.57 -10.30 4.58
CA ALA A 456 7.87 -9.87 5.79
C ALA A 456 8.33 -10.64 7.03
N TYR A 457 8.39 -9.97 8.18
CA TYR A 457 8.83 -10.60 9.44
C TYR A 457 7.80 -11.59 10.02
N THR A 458 6.54 -11.14 10.14
CA THR A 458 5.36 -11.95 10.51
C THR A 458 4.21 -11.79 9.51
N GLY A 459 4.39 -10.91 8.51
CA GLY A 459 3.43 -10.56 7.46
C GLY A 459 3.30 -11.62 6.37
N VAL A 460 2.80 -11.22 5.21
CA VAL A 460 2.82 -12.04 4.00
C VAL A 460 4.09 -11.71 3.21
N SER A 461 4.94 -12.72 2.98
CA SER A 461 6.07 -12.62 2.05
C SER A 461 5.65 -13.12 0.68
N VAL A 462 5.99 -12.44 -0.40
CA VAL A 462 5.44 -12.74 -1.73
C VAL A 462 6.34 -12.26 -2.86
N PHE A 463 6.33 -13.00 -3.97
CA PHE A 463 6.88 -12.61 -5.25
C PHE A 463 5.77 -12.18 -6.19
N PHE A 464 5.91 -10.99 -6.77
CA PHE A 464 5.10 -10.52 -7.89
C PHE A 464 5.98 -10.27 -9.11
N ASP A 465 5.48 -10.57 -10.29
CA ASP A 465 6.12 -10.11 -11.52
C ASP A 465 5.74 -8.66 -11.88
N SER A 466 6.28 -8.16 -13.00
CA SER A 466 6.05 -6.82 -13.53
C SER A 466 4.59 -6.53 -13.92
N TYR A 467 3.73 -7.55 -13.99
CA TYR A 467 2.29 -7.45 -14.25
C TYR A 467 1.46 -7.64 -12.98
N GLY A 468 2.10 -7.81 -11.82
CA GLY A 468 1.44 -8.05 -10.55
C GLY A 468 0.86 -9.45 -10.42
N ARG A 469 1.25 -10.44 -11.24
CA ARG A 469 0.87 -11.85 -11.02
C ARG A 469 1.64 -12.39 -9.82
N LYS A 470 0.96 -13.13 -8.95
CA LYS A 470 1.56 -13.71 -7.73
C LYS A 470 2.27 -15.00 -8.11
N LEU A 471 3.60 -15.02 -7.96
CA LEU A 471 4.44 -16.17 -8.36
C LEU A 471 4.59 -17.18 -7.23
N ALA A 472 4.84 -16.71 -6.01
CA ALA A 472 4.96 -17.54 -4.80
C ALA A 472 4.70 -16.69 -3.54
N ASP A 473 4.18 -17.31 -2.47
CA ASP A 473 3.98 -16.63 -1.19
C ASP A 473 4.19 -17.52 0.05
N LEU A 474 4.57 -16.88 1.16
CA LEU A 474 4.45 -17.41 2.51
C LEU A 474 3.28 -16.70 3.21
N PRO A 475 2.33 -17.45 3.78
CA PRO A 475 1.16 -16.85 4.38
C PRO A 475 1.51 -16.11 5.68
N LEU A 476 0.57 -15.27 6.10
CA LEU A 476 0.65 -14.49 7.33
C LEU A 476 0.99 -15.39 8.53
N SER A 477 2.01 -14.99 9.29
CA SER A 477 2.49 -15.72 10.47
C SER A 477 3.00 -17.15 10.22
N ALA A 478 3.44 -17.48 8.99
CA ALA A 478 4.23 -18.69 8.76
C ALA A 478 5.66 -18.50 9.29
N SER A 479 6.26 -19.54 9.89
CA SER A 479 7.69 -19.57 10.24
C SER A 479 8.41 -20.48 9.24
N ASN A 480 8.81 -19.96 8.08
CA ASN A 480 9.39 -20.77 7.01
C ASN A 480 10.33 -19.96 6.12
N ILE A 481 10.98 -20.63 5.17
CA ILE A 481 11.72 -20.03 4.07
C ILE A 481 10.96 -20.19 2.76
N MET A 482 11.20 -19.30 1.81
CA MET A 482 10.71 -19.41 0.44
C MET A 482 11.85 -19.15 -0.53
N VAL A 483 11.98 -20.02 -1.52
CA VAL A 483 13.03 -19.94 -2.55
C VAL A 483 12.35 -19.79 -3.91
N HIS A 484 12.71 -18.75 -4.64
CA HIS A 484 12.15 -18.49 -5.98
C HIS A 484 13.22 -17.87 -6.88
N PRO A 485 13.27 -18.19 -8.18
CA PRO A 485 14.16 -17.51 -9.11
C PRO A 485 13.82 -16.02 -9.22
N LEU A 486 14.83 -15.17 -9.34
CA LEU A 486 14.66 -13.76 -9.65
C LEU A 486 14.66 -13.58 -11.17
N LEU A 487 13.47 -13.64 -11.74
CA LEU A 487 13.28 -13.37 -13.16
C LEU A 487 13.16 -11.87 -13.37
N SER A 488 14.09 -11.32 -14.16
CA SER A 488 14.05 -9.91 -14.54
C SER A 488 13.27 -9.75 -15.84
N ASP A 489 12.37 -8.77 -15.88
CA ASP A 489 11.61 -8.40 -17.07
C ASP A 489 12.10 -7.03 -17.57
N LYS A 490 13.36 -6.99 -18.03
CA LYS A 490 14.09 -5.74 -18.34
C LYS A 490 13.42 -4.86 -19.39
N ASN A 491 12.50 -5.41 -20.18
CA ASN A 491 11.89 -4.73 -21.31
C ASN A 491 10.49 -4.16 -21.02
N HIS A 492 9.92 -4.40 -19.83
CA HIS A 492 8.60 -3.87 -19.50
C HIS A 492 8.69 -2.44 -18.94
N THR A 493 8.47 -1.46 -19.81
CA THR A 493 8.31 -0.05 -19.39
C THR A 493 6.86 0.35 -19.53
N THR A 494 6.27 0.88 -18.47
CA THR A 494 4.86 1.25 -18.43
C THR A 494 4.67 2.71 -18.83
N VAL A 495 3.45 3.06 -19.25
CA VAL A 495 3.11 4.47 -19.55
C VAL A 495 3.13 5.29 -18.26
N TYR A 496 2.69 4.71 -17.13
CA TYR A 496 2.74 5.37 -15.83
C TYR A 496 4.18 5.69 -15.39
N TYR A 497 5.14 4.79 -15.59
CA TYR A 497 6.54 5.09 -15.28
C TYR A 497 7.04 6.33 -16.02
N LEU A 498 6.72 6.45 -17.32
CA LEU A 498 7.16 7.54 -18.18
C LEU A 498 6.48 8.88 -17.90
N TRP A 499 5.17 8.86 -17.62
CA TRP A 499 4.34 10.07 -17.52
C TRP A 499 3.89 10.38 -16.09
N ARG A 500 4.15 9.50 -15.13
CA ARG A 500 3.72 9.58 -13.74
C ARG A 500 2.24 9.99 -13.66
N ASP A 501 1.92 10.95 -12.80
CA ASP A 501 0.54 11.40 -12.55
C ASP A 501 -0.02 12.36 -13.62
N ILE A 502 0.71 12.66 -14.70
CA ILE A 502 0.25 13.59 -15.75
C ILE A 502 -1.07 13.12 -16.37
N LEU A 503 -1.19 11.82 -16.67
CA LEU A 503 -2.43 11.27 -17.23
C LEU A 503 -3.58 11.33 -16.23
N PHE A 504 -3.31 11.14 -14.94
CA PHE A 504 -4.29 11.34 -13.87
C PHE A 504 -4.80 12.79 -13.86
N TYR A 505 -3.90 13.79 -13.91
CA TYR A 505 -4.30 15.20 -13.96
C TYR A 505 -5.15 15.51 -15.19
N GLY A 506 -4.76 14.98 -16.36
CA GLY A 506 -5.49 15.14 -17.60
C GLY A 506 -6.93 14.63 -17.53
N ILE A 507 -7.13 13.38 -17.07
CA ILE A 507 -8.46 12.77 -17.02
C ILE A 507 -9.37 13.47 -16.00
N VAL A 508 -8.89 13.78 -14.79
CA VAL A 508 -9.75 14.43 -13.79
C VAL A 508 -10.12 15.85 -14.19
N THR A 509 -9.19 16.59 -14.81
CA THR A 509 -9.45 17.94 -15.32
C THR A 509 -10.45 17.92 -16.46
N PHE A 510 -10.30 17.00 -17.41
CA PHE A 510 -11.23 16.85 -18.53
C PHE A 510 -12.67 16.62 -18.06
N PHE A 511 -12.88 15.66 -17.15
CA PHE A 511 -14.22 15.36 -16.63
C PHE A 511 -14.78 16.50 -15.76
N ALA A 512 -13.94 17.17 -14.97
CA ALA A 512 -14.34 18.33 -14.18
C ALA A 512 -14.86 19.46 -15.08
N VAL A 513 -14.09 19.83 -16.11
CA VAL A 513 -14.43 20.90 -17.07
C VAL A 513 -15.67 20.53 -17.87
N LEU A 514 -15.75 19.30 -18.37
CA LEU A 514 -16.89 18.82 -19.15
C LEU A 514 -18.20 18.96 -18.35
N VAL A 515 -18.22 18.46 -17.11
CA VAL A 515 -19.45 18.48 -16.29
C VAL A 515 -19.79 19.90 -15.84
N MET A 516 -18.82 20.69 -15.39
CA MET A 516 -19.06 22.07 -14.96
C MET A 516 -19.49 22.97 -16.13
N GLY A 517 -18.87 22.83 -17.30
CA GLY A 517 -19.22 23.55 -18.52
C GLY A 517 -20.63 23.23 -18.99
N TYR A 518 -20.99 21.94 -19.02
CA TYR A 518 -22.35 21.51 -19.34
C TYR A 518 -23.38 22.03 -18.32
N ASN A 519 -23.05 22.03 -17.03
CA ASN A 519 -23.93 22.57 -15.99
C ASN A 519 -24.11 24.10 -16.10
N ARG A 520 -23.08 24.85 -16.48
CA ARG A 520 -23.20 26.28 -16.78
C ARG A 520 -24.11 26.53 -17.97
N ARG A 521 -23.94 25.78 -19.06
CA ARG A 521 -24.79 25.87 -20.26
C ARG A 521 -26.27 25.57 -19.93
N LEU A 522 -26.54 24.58 -19.08
CA LEU A 522 -27.91 24.29 -18.64
C LEU A 522 -28.52 25.37 -17.75
N LYS A 523 -27.72 26.18 -17.05
CA LYS A 523 -28.21 27.30 -16.24
C LYS A 523 -28.41 28.58 -17.05
N SER A 524 -27.79 28.67 -18.24
CA SER A 524 -27.98 29.79 -19.17
C SER A 524 -29.12 29.58 -20.16
N LEU A 525 -29.58 28.33 -20.32
CA LEU A 525 -30.81 27.96 -21.03
C LEU A 525 -31.97 28.00 -20.05
#